data_AF-A0A6P1BWA8-F1
#
_entry.id   AF-A0A6P1BWA8-F1
#
_cell.length_a   1.000
_cell.length_b   1.000
_cell.length_c   1.000
_cell.angle_alpha   90.00
_cell.angle_beta   90.00
_cell.angle_gamma   90.00
#
_symmetry.space_group_name_H-M   'P 1'
#
loop_
_entity.id
_entity.type
_entity.pdbx_description
1 polymer ?
#
loop_
_entity_poly.entity_id
_entity_poly.type
_entity_poly.pdbx_seq_one_letter_code
_entity_poly.pdbx_strand_id
1 'polypeptide(L)'
;MSADQAAEIAPLRLENERLRMERDILKNCRDLCRNPDMSFRFIEDHRDAYPVRLMCAVLEVSPAGYYAWRAPVSPRATVNSVLLS
;
A
#
# COMPACT_ATOMS: atom_id res chain seq x y z
N MET A 1 38.67 9.88 -3.93
CA MET A 1 37.48 9.03 -3.89
C MET A 1 37.46 8.21 -5.15
N SER A 2 37.62 6.89 -5.04
CA SER A 2 37.68 5.98 -6.19
C SER A 2 36.33 5.87 -6.88
N ALA A 3 36.34 5.64 -8.19
CA ALA A 3 35.14 5.42 -8.99
C ALA A 3 34.28 4.26 -8.45
N ASP A 4 34.91 3.25 -7.84
CA ASP A 4 34.24 2.13 -7.16
C ASP A 4 33.35 2.59 -6.01
N GLN A 5 33.81 3.56 -5.21
CA GLN A 5 33.02 4.11 -4.11
C GLN A 5 31.78 4.84 -4.62
N ALA A 6 31.88 5.53 -5.77
CA ALA A 6 30.75 6.21 -6.38
C ALA A 6 29.73 5.22 -7.00
N ALA A 7 30.21 4.11 -7.56
CA ALA A 7 29.39 3.07 -8.15
C ALA A 7 28.56 2.31 -7.08
N GLU A 8 29.09 2.13 -5.88
CA GLU A 8 28.37 1.52 -4.76
C GLU A 8 27.34 2.46 -4.11
N ILE A 9 27.56 3.78 -4.12
CA ILE A 9 26.69 4.76 -3.44
C ILE A 9 25.30 4.85 -4.06
N ALA A 10 25.18 4.80 -5.39
CA ALA A 10 23.90 4.98 -6.09
C ALA A 10 22.85 3.89 -5.74
N PRO A 11 23.13 2.59 -5.89
CA PRO A 11 22.18 1.55 -5.51
C PRO A 11 21.89 1.52 -4.00
N LEU A 12 22.91 1.76 -3.17
CA LEU A 12 22.72 1.80 -1.71
C LEU A 12 21.78 2.94 -1.28
N ARG A 13 21.83 4.09 -1.95
CA ARG A 13 20.92 5.20 -1.68
C ARG A 13 19.48 4.87 -2.03
N LEU A 14 19.26 4.18 -3.15
CA LEU A 14 17.93 3.74 -3.55
C LEU A 14 17.32 2.77 -2.52
N GLU A 15 18.11 1.81 -2.06
CA GLU A 15 17.66 0.85 -1.04
C GLU A 15 17.41 1.55 0.31
N ASN A 16 18.27 2.50 0.69
CA ASN A 16 18.05 3.30 1.91
C ASN A 16 16.75 4.12 1.83
N GLU A 17 16.43 4.67 0.67
CA GLU A 17 15.17 5.39 0.48
C GLU A 17 13.97 4.46 0.63
N ARG A 18 14.01 3.28 0.01
CA ARG A 18 12.97 2.25 0.16
C ARG A 18 12.80 1.82 1.62
N LEU A 19 13.88 1.46 2.31
CA LEU A 19 13.84 1.04 3.72
C LEU A 19 13.31 2.15 4.64
N ARG A 20 13.62 3.42 4.33
CA ARG A 20 13.05 4.56 5.05
C ARG A 20 11.55 4.65 4.86
N MET A 21 11.05 4.47 3.63
CA MET A 21 9.61 4.43 3.35
C MET A 21 8.94 3.28 4.10
N GLU A 22 9.49 2.06 4.05
CA GLU A 22 8.93 0.88 4.76
C GLU A 22 8.82 1.12 6.27
N ARG A 23 9.87 1.65 6.89
CA ARG A 23 9.87 2.02 8.31
C ARG A 23 8.81 3.07 8.63
N ASP A 24 8.70 4.11 7.81
CA ASP A 24 7.78 5.21 8.07
C ASP A 24 6.33 4.78 7.89
N ILE A 25 6.05 3.90 6.92
CA ILE A 25 4.76 3.23 6.80
C ILE A 25 4.47 2.47 8.10
N LEU A 26 5.34 1.55 8.53
CA LEU A 26 5.15 0.73 9.76
C LEU A 26 4.90 1.57 11.02
N LYS A 27 5.58 2.71 11.16
CA LYS A 27 5.36 3.62 12.30
C LYS A 27 3.96 4.20 12.31
N ASN A 28 3.42 4.54 11.15
CA ASN A 28 2.12 5.19 11.01
C ASN A 28 0.94 4.20 11.01
N CYS A 29 1.21 2.89 10.85
CA CYS A 29 0.16 1.87 10.74
C CYS A 29 0.12 0.84 11.89
N ARG A 30 0.81 1.11 13.01
CA ARG A 30 0.95 0.20 14.16
C ARG A 30 -0.35 -0.48 14.64
N ASP A 31 -1.49 0.19 14.52
CA ASP A 31 -2.79 -0.34 14.97
C ASP A 31 -3.73 -0.80 13.83
N LEU A 32 -3.32 -0.63 12.57
CA LEU A 32 -4.16 -0.91 11.39
C LEU A 32 -4.17 -2.39 10.99
N CYS A 33 -3.12 -3.16 11.34
CA CYS A 33 -2.99 -4.58 11.00
C CYS A 33 -4.11 -5.49 11.54
N ARG A 34 -5.00 -4.97 12.40
CA ARG A 34 -6.14 -5.71 12.95
C ARG A 34 -7.42 -5.60 12.09
N ASN A 35 -7.50 -4.63 11.17
CA ASN A 35 -8.70 -4.41 10.37
C ASN A 35 -8.36 -4.06 8.90
N PRO A 36 -8.71 -4.93 7.93
CA PRO A 36 -8.41 -4.70 6.50
C PRO A 36 -8.99 -3.40 5.94
N ASP A 37 -10.16 -2.96 6.41
CA ASP A 37 -10.79 -1.72 5.95
C ASP A 37 -9.97 -0.49 6.39
N MET A 38 -9.38 -0.56 7.59
CA MET A 38 -8.49 0.48 8.10
C MET A 38 -7.15 0.50 7.35
N SER A 39 -6.63 -0.67 6.96
CA SER A 39 -5.44 -0.77 6.09
C SER A 39 -5.69 -0.15 4.71
N PHE A 40 -6.83 -0.43 4.06
CA PHE A 40 -7.14 0.16 2.76
C PHE A 40 -7.39 1.67 2.84
N ARG A 41 -8.04 2.15 3.91
CA ARG A 41 -8.20 3.59 4.16
C ARG A 41 -6.84 4.29 4.29
N PHE A 42 -5.92 3.73 5.06
CA PHE A 42 -4.57 4.27 5.19
C PHE A 42 -3.81 4.33 3.86
N ILE A 43 -3.94 3.28 3.03
CA ILE A 43 -3.34 3.26 1.69
C ILE A 43 -3.91 4.39 0.82
N GLU A 44 -5.23 4.62 0.86
CA GLU A 44 -5.85 5.72 0.11
C GLU A 44 -5.37 7.09 0.62
N ASP A 45 -5.27 7.28 1.93
CA ASP A 45 -4.84 8.55 2.54
C ASP A 45 -3.36 8.89 2.25
N HIS A 46 -2.51 7.88 2.05
CA HIS A 46 -1.06 8.05 1.85
C HIS A 46 -0.57 7.69 0.44
N ARG A 47 -1.48 7.47 -0.50
CA ARG A 47 -1.16 7.06 -1.88
C ARG A 47 -0.26 8.03 -2.66
N ASP A 48 -0.27 9.31 -2.28
CA ASP A 48 0.53 10.35 -2.92
C ASP A 48 1.93 10.46 -2.29
N ALA A 49 2.09 9.95 -1.07
CA ALA A 49 3.36 9.95 -0.34
C ALA A 49 4.18 8.67 -0.57
N TYR A 50 3.52 7.52 -0.72
CA TYR A 50 4.18 6.23 -0.87
C TYR A 50 3.58 5.38 -2.00
N PRO A 51 4.37 4.52 -2.66
CA PRO A 51 3.85 3.60 -3.64
C PRO A 51 2.84 2.62 -3.03
N VAL A 52 1.66 2.47 -3.64
CA VAL A 52 0.60 1.54 -3.20
C VAL A 52 1.12 0.12 -3.01
N ARG A 53 1.96 -0.38 -3.93
CA ARG A 53 2.53 -1.74 -3.81
C ARG A 53 3.42 -1.90 -2.58
N LEU A 54 4.16 -0.86 -2.20
CA LEU A 54 5.01 -0.86 -1.02
C LEU A 54 4.15 -0.90 0.24
N MET A 55 3.11 -0.05 0.30
CA MET A 55 2.17 -0.06 1.42
C MET A 55 1.42 -1.39 1.54
N CYS A 56 0.97 -2.00 0.42
CA CYS A 56 0.35 -3.31 0.43
C CYS A 56 1.27 -4.41 0.99
N ALA A 57 2.56 -4.38 0.62
CA ALA A 57 3.54 -5.33 1.14
C ALA A 57 3.78 -5.14 2.64
N VAL A 58 3.88 -3.89 3.10
CA VAL A 58 4.11 -3.56 4.52
C VAL A 58 2.88 -3.87 5.39
N LEU A 59 1.68 -3.64 4.87
CA LEU A 59 0.41 -3.89 5.57
C LEU A 59 -0.11 -5.32 5.41
N GLU A 60 0.64 -6.18 4.69
CA GLU A 60 0.26 -7.57 4.38
C GLU A 60 -1.12 -7.71 3.72
N VAL A 61 -1.52 -6.74 2.88
CA VAL A 61 -2.78 -6.77 2.13
C VAL A 61 -2.55 -6.95 0.63
N SER A 62 -3.55 -7.51 -0.06
CA SER A 62 -3.49 -7.68 -1.51
C SER A 62 -3.72 -6.34 -2.24
N PRO A 63 -2.88 -5.98 -3.24
CA PRO A 63 -3.16 -4.85 -4.13
C PRO A 63 -4.49 -4.98 -4.87
N ALA A 64 -4.88 -6.21 -5.25
CA ALA A 64 -6.16 -6.47 -5.88
C ALA A 64 -7.33 -6.16 -4.92
N GLY A 65 -7.16 -6.48 -3.63
CA GLY A 65 -8.11 -6.14 -2.58
C GLY A 65 -8.27 -4.63 -2.42
N TYR A 66 -7.17 -3.88 -2.42
CA TYR A 66 -7.21 -2.41 -2.37
C TYR A 66 -7.96 -1.80 -3.55
N TYR A 67 -7.67 -2.22 -4.78
CA TYR A 67 -8.37 -1.69 -5.95
C TYR A 67 -9.84 -2.11 -6.01
N ALA A 68 -10.20 -3.29 -5.50
CA ALA A 68 -11.58 -3.72 -5.36
C ALA A 68 -12.34 -2.90 -4.30
N TRP A 69 -11.70 -2.62 -3.16
CA TRP A 69 -12.25 -1.76 -2.11
C TRP A 69 -12.43 -0.31 -2.57
N ARG A 70 -11.50 0.21 -3.38
CA ARG A 70 -11.55 1.56 -3.94
C ARG A 70 -12.58 1.71 -5.07
N ALA A 71 -12.95 0.62 -5.74
CA ALA A 71 -13.86 0.69 -6.86
C ALA A 71 -15.23 1.23 -6.40
N PRO A 72 -15.79 2.25 -7.07
CA PRO A 72 -17.13 2.70 -6.75
C PRO A 72 -18.10 1.55 -7.01
N VAL A 73 -18.98 1.26 -6.04
CA VAL A 73 -20.10 0.32 -6.26
C VAL A 73 -20.91 0.89 -7.42
N SER A 74 -20.77 0.27 -8.59
CA SER A 74 -21.55 0.66 -9.76
C SER A 74 -23.04 0.51 -9.42
N PRO A 75 -23.91 1.47 -9.82
CA PRO A 75 -25.36 1.38 -9.60
C PRO A 75 -26.01 0.10 -10.17
N ARG A 76 -25.29 -0.64 -11.01
CA ARG A 76 -25.76 -1.88 -11.65
C ARG A 76 -25.61 -3.15 -10.78
N ALA A 77 -25.08 -3.05 -9.56
CA ALA A 77 -24.92 -4.19 -8.65
C ALA A 77 -26.05 -4.35 -7.60
N THR A 78 -27.17 -3.61 -7.72
CA THR A 78 -28.31 -3.69 -6.79
C THR A 78 -29.44 -4.61 -7.28
N VAL A 79 -29.28 -5.30 -8.42
CA VAL A 79 -30.28 -6.27 -8.95
C VAL A 79 -29.68 -7.67 -8.96
N ASN A 80 -29.38 -8.24 -7.79
CA ASN A 80 -29.27 -9.69 -7.63
C ASN A 80 -29.21 -10.15 -6.15
N SER A 81 -30.09 -9.61 -5.31
CA SER A 81 -30.31 -10.14 -3.95
C SER A 81 -31.79 -10.40 -3.60
N VAL A 82 -32.69 -10.35 -4.58
CA VAL A 82 -34.13 -10.63 -4.39
C VAL A 82 -34.60 -11.72 -5.36
N LEU A 83 -33.96 -12.89 -5.34
CA LEU A 83 -34.50 -14.12 -5.94
C LEU A 83 -34.07 -15.35 -5.11
N LEU A 84 -34.34 -15.31 -3.80
CA LEU A 84 -34.50 -16.53 -3.00
C LEU A 84 -35.54 -16.26 -1.91
N SER A 85 -36.79 -16.19 -2.33
CA SER A 85 -38.00 -16.31 -1.50
C SER A 85 -38.81 -17.49 -1.98
#